data_AF-A0A6J1B991-F1
#
_entry.id   AF-A0A6J1B991-F1
#
_cell.length_a   1.000
_cell.length_b   1.000
_cell.length_c   1.000
_cell.angle_alpha   90.00
_cell.angle_beta   90.00
_cell.angle_gamma   90.00
#
_symmetry.space_group_name_H-M   'P 1'
#
loop_
_entity.id
_entity.type
_entity.pdbx_description
1 polymer ?
#
loop_
_entity_poly.entity_id
_entity_poly.type
_entity_poly.pdbx_seq_one_letter_code
_entity_poly.pdbx_strand_id
1 'polypeptide(L)'
;MTVDFPPQSTPQSAYFAFYFTEMAIRPSPDDTRIVDVYVNGVRKATVTVEVSQCKVVTVYPEILVDTTANVTLAAADSSTLPPIISAMEVFATVDHVQDHDRGFTVGAYDPLILTFVILIHIFVVLLFN
;
A
#
# COMPACT_ATOMS: atom_id res chain seq x y z
N MET A 1 3.43 11.92 3.01
CA MET A 1 3.25 11.30 4.35
C MET A 1 4.43 10.37 4.59
N THR A 2 4.89 10.23 5.81
CA THR A 2 6.07 9.44 6.14
C THR A 2 5.66 8.32 7.09
N VAL A 3 6.20 7.13 6.86
CA VAL A 3 5.99 5.96 7.69
C VAL A 3 7.32 5.61 8.32
N ASP A 4 7.36 5.58 9.65
CA ASP A 4 8.56 5.24 10.41
C ASP A 4 8.58 3.74 10.71
N PHE A 5 9.74 3.13 10.54
CA PHE A 5 9.97 1.72 10.81
C PHE A 5 10.98 1.56 11.94
N PRO A 6 10.88 0.49 12.75
CA PRO A 6 11.87 0.18 13.76
C PRO A 6 13.26 0.04 13.10
N PRO A 7 14.33 0.53 13.74
CA PRO A 7 15.68 0.31 13.23
C PRO A 7 15.99 -1.19 13.20
N GLN A 8 16.51 -1.67 12.07
CA GLN A 8 16.97 -3.05 11.88
C GLN A 8 18.40 -3.07 11.33
N SER A 9 19.13 -4.14 11.66
CA SER A 9 20.49 -4.39 11.14
C SER A 9 20.51 -4.90 9.70
N THR A 10 19.35 -5.25 9.15
CA THR A 10 19.14 -5.77 7.80
C THR A 10 18.03 -5.00 7.11
N PRO A 11 18.04 -4.88 5.77
CA PRO A 11 16.93 -4.28 5.02
C PRO A 11 15.60 -4.96 5.38
N GLN A 12 14.58 -4.16 5.63
CA GLN A 12 13.25 -4.64 5.99
C GLN A 12 12.34 -4.65 4.77
N SER A 13 11.41 -5.59 4.65
CA SER A 13 10.35 -5.52 3.63
C SER A 13 9.07 -4.96 4.24
N ALA A 14 8.38 -4.09 3.50
CA ALA A 14 7.07 -3.58 3.91
C ALA A 14 6.02 -3.72 2.79
N TYR A 15 4.80 -4.05 3.21
CA TYR A 15 3.61 -4.13 2.39
C TYR A 15 2.72 -2.93 2.70
N PHE A 16 2.20 -2.29 1.65
CA PHE A 16 1.28 -1.16 1.79
C PHE A 16 -0.06 -1.55 1.18
N ALA A 17 -1.15 -1.32 1.91
CA ALA A 17 -2.51 -1.40 1.39
C ALA A 17 -3.13 -0.01 1.45
N PHE A 18 -3.56 0.50 0.29
CA PHE A 18 -4.18 1.80 0.14
C PHE A 18 -5.67 1.64 -0.18
N TYR A 19 -6.52 2.25 0.63
CA TYR A 19 -7.97 2.17 0.50
C TYR A 19 -8.51 3.51 -0.02
N PHE A 20 -9.30 3.45 -1.08
CA PHE A 20 -9.90 4.61 -1.74
C PHE A 20 -11.41 4.43 -1.82
N THR A 21 -12.14 5.41 -1.31
CA THR A 21 -13.59 5.47 -1.43
C THR A 21 -13.99 6.90 -1.78
N GLU A 22 -14.77 7.06 -2.85
CA GLU A 22 -15.42 8.32 -3.20
C GLU A 22 -16.93 8.17 -2.98
N MET A 23 -17.41 8.67 -1.84
CA MET A 23 -18.83 8.64 -1.50
C MET A 23 -19.57 9.93 -1.90
N ALA A 24 -18.84 10.99 -2.26
CA ALA A 24 -19.44 12.28 -2.57
C ALA A 24 -19.85 12.37 -4.05
N ILE A 25 -20.96 13.07 -4.28
CA ILE A 25 -21.33 13.50 -5.63
C ILE A 25 -20.27 14.50 -6.10
N ARG A 26 -19.71 14.27 -7.28
CA ARG A 26 -18.71 15.17 -7.87
C ARG A 26 -19.36 16.49 -8.31
N PRO A 27 -18.60 17.60 -8.32
CA PRO A 27 -19.09 18.87 -8.85
C PRO A 27 -19.62 18.76 -10.28
N SER A 28 -18.94 17.99 -11.14
CA SER A 28 -19.37 17.64 -12.49
C SER A 28 -19.42 16.11 -12.69
N PRO A 29 -20.37 15.57 -13.49
CA PRO A 29 -20.35 14.17 -13.91
C PRO A 29 -19.10 13.77 -14.68
N ASP A 30 -18.49 14.72 -15.40
CA ASP A 30 -17.28 14.51 -16.20
C ASP A 30 -15.99 14.60 -15.37
N ASP A 31 -16.09 15.00 -14.10
CA ASP A 31 -14.92 15.08 -13.24
C ASP A 31 -14.33 13.69 -13.01
N THR A 32 -13.01 13.59 -13.11
CA THR A 32 -12.25 12.37 -12.88
C THR A 32 -11.37 12.53 -11.65
N ARG A 33 -11.25 11.47 -10.85
CA ARG A 33 -10.26 11.39 -9.78
C ARG A 33 -9.35 10.21 -10.04
N ILE A 34 -8.12 10.50 -10.47
CA ILE A 34 -7.10 9.51 -10.77
C ILE A 34 -5.88 9.83 -9.91
N VAL A 35 -5.50 8.87 -9.07
CA VAL A 35 -4.46 9.03 -8.05
C VAL A 35 -3.24 8.19 -8.40
N ASP A 36 -2.11 8.84 -8.61
CA ASP A 36 -0.81 8.18 -8.65
C ASP A 36 -0.27 8.02 -7.23
N VAL A 37 0.09 6.78 -6.88
CA VAL A 37 0.66 6.41 -5.58
C VAL A 37 2.15 6.18 -5.74
N TYR A 38 2.94 6.93 -4.97
CA TYR A 38 4.38 6.81 -4.93
C TYR A 38 4.85 6.31 -3.56
N VAL A 39 5.82 5.41 -3.56
CA VAL A 39 6.57 5.00 -2.38
C VAL A 39 8.04 5.25 -2.68
N ASN A 40 8.72 6.00 -1.80
CA ASN A 40 10.11 6.45 -1.96
C ASN A 40 10.38 7.12 -3.32
N GLY A 41 9.43 7.94 -3.77
CA GLY A 41 9.51 8.66 -5.04
C GLY A 41 9.25 7.82 -6.29
N VAL A 42 9.03 6.51 -6.16
CA VAL A 42 8.74 5.60 -7.28
C VAL A 42 7.24 5.37 -7.37
N ARG A 43 6.64 5.59 -8.55
CA ARG A 43 5.22 5.30 -8.77
C ARG A 43 4.97 3.80 -8.69
N LYS A 44 4.10 3.38 -7.77
CA LYS A 44 3.74 1.98 -7.55
C LYS A 44 2.37 1.64 -8.12
N ALA A 45 1.46 2.61 -8.18
CA ALA A 45 0.13 2.41 -8.73
C ALA A 45 -0.47 3.69 -9.29
N THR A 46 -1.45 3.52 -10.18
CA THR A 46 -2.36 4.57 -10.65
C THR A 46 -3.79 4.05 -10.44
N VAL A 47 -4.61 4.82 -9.72
CA VAL A 47 -5.93 4.39 -9.26
C VAL A 47 -6.99 5.36 -9.74
N THR A 48 -7.87 4.90 -10.63
CA THR A 48 -9.10 5.63 -10.94
C THR A 48 -10.09 5.39 -9.82
N VAL A 49 -10.40 6.40 -9.03
CA VAL A 49 -11.42 6.32 -7.97
C VAL A 49 -12.78 6.56 -8.63
N GLU A 50 -13.75 5.69 -8.36
CA GLU A 50 -15.11 5.78 -8.92
C GLU A 50 -16.11 6.11 -7.81
N VAL A 51 -17.16 6.86 -8.15
CA VAL A 51 -18.20 7.23 -7.18
C VAL A 51 -18.92 5.97 -6.72
N SER A 52 -19.17 5.87 -5.41
CA SER A 52 -19.85 4.74 -4.76
C SER A 52 -19.13 3.39 -4.92
N GLN A 53 -17.82 3.41 -5.20
CA GLN A 53 -16.99 2.20 -5.21
C GLN A 53 -15.84 2.31 -4.21
N CYS A 54 -15.52 1.18 -3.58
CA CYS A 54 -14.33 1.00 -2.78
C CYS A 54 -13.25 0.33 -3.63
N LYS A 55 -12.04 0.89 -3.62
CA LYS A 55 -10.87 0.28 -4.26
C LYS A 55 -9.75 0.10 -3.25
N VAL A 56 -9.12 -1.06 -3.29
CA VAL A 56 -7.94 -1.38 -2.50
C VAL A 56 -6.79 -1.67 -3.44
N VAL A 57 -5.64 -1.06 -3.16
CA VAL A 57 -4.41 -1.29 -3.92
C VAL A 57 -3.33 -1.74 -2.98
N THR A 58 -2.72 -2.89 -3.30
CA THR A 58 -1.56 -3.41 -2.60
C THR A 58 -0.28 -3.17 -3.35
N VAL A 59 0.73 -2.68 -2.64
CA VAL A 59 2.11 -2.61 -3.11
C VAL A 59 2.88 -3.73 -2.45
N TYR A 60 3.30 -4.70 -3.27
CA TYR A 60 4.11 -5.86 -2.90
C TYR A 60 5.59 -5.48 -2.74
N PRO A 61 6.35 -6.25 -1.94
CA PRO A 61 7.16 -5.70 -0.86
C PRO A 61 8.17 -4.67 -1.35
N GLU A 62 8.12 -3.49 -0.74
CA GLU A 62 9.18 -2.50 -0.91
C GLU A 62 10.31 -2.84 0.05
N ILE A 63 11.53 -3.00 -0.49
CA ILE A 63 12.73 -3.15 0.34
C ILE A 63 13.07 -1.78 0.91
N LEU A 64 12.92 -1.66 2.22
CA LEU A 64 13.26 -0.48 3.00
C LEU A 64 14.73 -0.56 3.41
N VAL A 65 15.53 0.30 2.79
CA VAL A 65 16.93 0.51 3.17
C VAL A 65 17.03 1.50 4.32
N ASP A 66 16.10 2.46 4.36
CA ASP A 66 16.01 3.48 5.40
C ASP A 66 14.95 3.12 6.44
N THR A 67 15.06 3.70 7.63
CA THR A 67 14.06 3.55 8.71
C THR A 67 12.78 4.32 8.45
N THR A 68 12.63 4.94 7.28
CA THR A 68 11.42 5.67 6.89
C THR A 68 11.06 5.38 5.44
N ALA A 69 9.75 5.32 5.15
CA ALA A 69 9.24 5.31 3.80
C ALA A 69 8.43 6.58 3.54
N ASN A 70 8.69 7.22 2.40
CA ASN A 70 7.94 8.39 1.96
C ASN A 70 6.85 7.97 0.99
N VAL A 71 5.60 8.19 1.38
CA VAL A 71 4.43 7.96 0.53
C VAL A 71 3.92 9.31 0.02
N THR A 72 3.69 9.38 -1.29
CA THR A 72 3.10 10.55 -1.95
C THR A 72 1.90 10.12 -2.77
N LEU A 73 0.79 10.84 -2.60
CA LEU A 73 -0.38 10.74 -3.46
C LEU A 73 -0.41 11.99 -4.34
N ALA A 74 -0.48 11.80 -5.64
CA ALA A 74 -0.57 12.89 -6.61
C ALA A 74 -1.79 12.69 -7.51
N ALA A 75 -2.39 13.78 -7.96
CA ALA A 75 -3.31 13.73 -9.08
C ALA A 75 -2.52 13.34 -10.34
N ALA A 76 -2.98 12.33 -11.07
CA ALA A 76 -2.44 12.03 -12.39
C ALA A 76 -2.79 13.17 -13.37
N ASP A 77 -2.02 13.32 -14.44
CA ASP A 77 -2.19 14.42 -15.42
C ASP A 77 -3.61 14.49 -16.01
N SER A 78 -4.30 13.34 -16.10
CA SER A 78 -5.68 13.23 -16.61
C SER A 78 -6.77 13.34 -15.52
N SER A 79 -6.40 13.67 -14.27
CA SER A 79 -7.33 13.85 -13.15
C SER A 79 -7.80 15.30 -13.08
N THR A 80 -9.11 15.54 -13.00
CA THR A 80 -9.66 16.89 -12.77
C THR A 80 -9.80 17.23 -11.29
N LEU A 81 -9.83 16.21 -10.42
CA LEU A 81 -9.96 16.35 -8.97
C LEU A 81 -8.65 16.01 -8.24
N PRO A 82 -8.42 16.57 -7.03
CA PRO A 82 -7.23 16.28 -6.24
C PRO A 82 -7.16 14.81 -5.80
N PRO A 83 -6.02 14.29 -5.30
CA PRO A 83 -6.00 12.94 -4.75
C PRO A 83 -6.77 12.85 -3.42
N ILE A 84 -7.36 11.68 -3.15
CA ILE A 84 -7.94 11.33 -1.83
C ILE A 84 -7.41 9.98 -1.40
N ILE A 85 -7.51 9.69 -0.11
CA ILE A 85 -7.29 8.37 0.47
C ILE A 85 -8.24 8.22 1.65
N SER A 86 -8.80 7.03 1.82
CA SER A 86 -9.68 6.71 2.95
C SER A 86 -8.88 6.12 4.11
N ALA A 87 -7.97 5.18 3.81
CA ALA A 87 -7.07 4.58 4.78
C ALA A 87 -5.79 4.07 4.11
N MET A 88 -4.75 3.90 4.93
CA MET A 88 -3.54 3.17 4.56
C MET A 88 -3.16 2.24 5.69
N GLU A 89 -2.87 0.99 5.36
CA GLU A 89 -2.27 0.02 6.28
C GLU A 89 -0.87 -0.35 5.80
N VAL A 90 0.06 -0.49 6.75
CA VAL A 90 1.44 -0.84 6.45
C VAL A 90 1.87 -1.98 7.35
N PHE A 91 2.41 -3.02 6.74
CA PHE A 91 2.86 -4.23 7.42
C PHE A 91 4.33 -4.42 7.11
N ALA A 92 5.17 -4.29 8.14
CA ALA A 92 6.59 -4.53 8.02
C ALA A 92 6.88 -5.99 8.42
N THR A 93 7.57 -6.75 7.57
CA THR A 93 8.00 -8.10 7.92
C THR A 93 9.32 -8.04 8.63
N VAL A 94 9.47 -8.79 9.73
CA VAL A 94 10.75 -8.97 10.38
C VAL A 94 11.26 -10.33 9.92
N ASP A 95 12.36 -10.35 9.17
CA ASP A 95 13.07 -11.60 8.97
C ASP A 95 13.62 -12.01 10.33
N HIS A 96 12.96 -12.97 10.99
CA HIS A 96 13.60 -13.67 12.09
C HIS A 96 14.76 -14.44 11.47
N VAL A 97 15.98 -13.91 11.62
CA VAL A 97 17.19 -14.72 11.51
C VAL A 97 17.04 -15.81 12.57
N GLN A 98 16.52 -16.97 12.18
CA GLN A 98 16.74 -18.17 12.95
C GLN A 98 18.25 -18.38 12.91
N ASP A 99 18.90 -18.14 14.04
CA ASP A 99 20.27 -18.59 14.25
C ASP A 99 20.25 -20.12 14.21
N HIS A 100 20.35 -20.65 13.00
CA HIS A 100 20.74 -22.00 12.75
C HIS A 100 21.86 -21.90 11.72
N ASP A 101 23.08 -21.89 12.25
CA ASP A 101 24.32 -22.23 11.56
C ASP A 101 24.09 -22.85 10.17
N ARG A 102 24.54 -22.12 9.14
CA ARG A 102 24.70 -22.48 7.71
C ARG A 102 23.64 -21.94 6.74
N GLY A 103 24.07 -20.93 5.99
CA GLY A 103 23.54 -20.60 4.66
C GLY A 103 22.58 -19.43 4.67
N PHE A 104 23.03 -18.31 4.10
CA PHE A 104 22.17 -17.18 3.76
C PHE A 104 20.97 -17.69 2.93
N THR A 105 19.80 -17.70 3.56
CA THR A 105 18.51 -17.88 2.89
C THR A 105 17.78 -16.55 3.04
N VAL A 106 17.43 -15.95 1.90
CA VAL A 106 16.53 -14.80 1.86
C VAL A 106 15.23 -15.24 2.52
N GLY A 107 14.80 -14.53 3.56
CA GLY A 107 13.67 -14.90 4.42
C GLY A 107 12.49 -15.39 3.59
N ALA A 108 12.10 -16.64 3.80
CA ALA A 108 10.94 -17.22 3.15
C ALA A 108 9.71 -16.38 3.52
N TYR A 109 8.92 -16.00 2.51
CA TYR A 109 7.62 -15.35 2.69
C TYR A 109 6.83 -16.04 3.82
N ASP A 110 6.49 -15.32 4.89
CA ASP A 110 5.63 -15.89 5.94
C ASP A 110 4.22 -16.08 5.34
N PRO A 111 3.77 -17.32 5.10
CA PRO A 111 2.48 -17.58 4.49
C PRO A 111 1.34 -17.07 5.37
N LEU A 112 1.54 -16.89 6.69
CA LEU A 112 0.52 -16.36 7.58
C LEU A 112 0.25 -14.89 7.29
N ILE A 113 1.28 -14.06 7.13
CA ILE A 113 1.11 -12.63 6.81
C ILE A 113 0.41 -12.49 5.46
N LEU A 114 0.80 -13.28 4.46
CA LEU A 114 0.14 -13.29 3.17
C LEU A 114 -1.34 -13.71 3.29
N THR A 115 -1.65 -14.75 4.08
CA THR A 115 -3.04 -15.14 4.32
C THR A 115 -3.83 -14.08 5.08
N PHE A 116 -3.25 -13.38 6.04
CA PHE A 116 -3.91 -12.29 6.77
C PHE A 116 -4.21 -11.10 5.85
N VAL A 117 -3.24 -10.69 5.00
CA VAL A 117 -3.45 -9.63 4.01
C VAL A 117 -4.52 -10.05 3.00
N ILE A 118 -4.49 -11.29 2.52
CA ILE A 118 -5.53 -11.84 1.62
C ILE A 118 -6.89 -11.88 2.31
N LEU A 119 -6.97 -12.28 3.58
CA LEU A 119 -8.22 -12.33 4.34
C LEU A 119 -8.78 -10.93 4.57
N ILE A 120 -7.96 -9.95 4.91
CA ILE A 120 -8.38 -8.54 5.01
C ILE A 120 -8.88 -8.04 3.65
N HIS A 121 -8.16 -8.34 2.57
CA HIS A 121 -8.60 -7.98 1.22
C HIS A 121 -9.95 -8.61 0.87
N ILE A 122 -10.12 -9.91 1.11
CA ILE A 122 -11.38 -10.62 0.87
C ILE A 122 -12.50 -10.03 1.73
N PHE A 123 -12.24 -9.76 3.01
CA PHE A 123 -13.22 -9.21 3.94
C PHE A 123 -13.67 -7.80 3.53
N VAL A 124 -12.73 -6.94 3.13
CA VAL A 124 -13.04 -5.59 2.62
C VAL A 124 -13.77 -5.67 1.28
N VAL A 125 -13.34 -6.51 0.34
CA VAL A 125 -14.03 -6.67 -0.94
C VAL A 125 -15.46 -7.21 -0.76
N LEU A 126 -15.70 -8.13 0.18
CA LEU A 126 -17.01 -8.72 0.43
C LEU A 126 -17.97 -7.83 1.25
N LEU A 127 -17.46 -6.93 2.09
CA LEU A 127 -18.31 -6.05 2.89
C LEU A 127 -18.71 -4.75 2.18
N PHE A 128 -17.99 -4.38 1.12
CA PHE A 128 -18.19 -3.11 0.42
C PHE A 128 -18.58 -3.27 -1.06
N ASN A 129 -18.97 -4.47 -1.49
CA ASN A 129 -19.66 -4.73 -2.77
C ASN A 129 -21.09 -5.24 -2.54
#